data_AF-A0A946PY41-F1
#
_entry.id   AF-A0A946PY41-F1
#
_cell.length_a   1.000
_cell.length_b   1.000
_cell.length_c   1.000
_cell.angle_alpha   90.00
_cell.angle_beta   90.00
_cell.angle_gamma   90.00
#
_symmetry.space_group_name_H-M   'P 1'
#
loop_
_entity.id
_entity.type
_entity.pdbx_description
1 polymer ?
#
loop_
_entity_poly.entity_id
_entity_poly.type
_entity_poly.pdbx_seq_one_letter_code
_entity_poly.pdbx_strand_id
1 'polypeptide(L)'
;MTYHISPRFTADDFSEHWNLEDKIEVFIDRIKGWHLGVANEIIKRDIQGRDLALLHIVASFFEMISKYNSGYLGERKSKEHFRKGVSLVFPDIEPSAEDFINALYKNIRNGLYHIGRPGPNVIFDKNLPGSIGYNSEEDMILVSTDQFVEGISLRFDSYARALRNSANTELRSNFERRFDFDNNLAPRENRGQQ
;
A
#
# COMPACT_ATOMS: atom_id res chain seq x y z
N MET A 1 -0.99 -9.22 -29.69
CA MET A 1 -0.84 -9.67 -28.28
C MET A 1 -1.27 -8.50 -27.43
N THR A 2 -2.22 -8.69 -26.52
CA THR A 2 -2.74 -7.60 -25.68
C THR A 2 -1.89 -7.49 -24.42
N TYR A 3 -1.31 -6.32 -24.19
CA TYR A 3 -0.46 -6.08 -23.02
C TYR A 3 -1.25 -5.31 -21.96
N HIS A 4 -1.73 -6.00 -20.93
CA HIS A 4 -2.45 -5.37 -19.82
C HIS A 4 -1.49 -4.58 -18.93
N ILE A 5 -1.82 -3.31 -18.72
CA ILE A 5 -1.11 -2.41 -17.79
C ILE A 5 -1.87 -2.25 -16.48
N SER A 6 -3.11 -2.74 -16.43
CA SER A 6 -4.00 -2.83 -15.27
C SER A 6 -5.11 -3.86 -15.59
N PRO A 7 -5.96 -4.25 -14.64
CA PRO A 7 -7.08 -5.15 -14.92
C PRO A 7 -7.98 -4.74 -16.10
N ARG A 8 -8.29 -3.44 -16.23
CA ARG A 8 -9.19 -2.91 -17.26
C ARG A 8 -8.47 -2.28 -18.45
N PHE A 9 -7.29 -1.72 -18.24
CA PHE A 9 -6.54 -1.01 -19.29
C PHE A 9 -5.36 -1.80 -19.86
N THR A 10 -5.11 -1.58 -21.14
CA THR A 10 -4.06 -2.14 -21.97
C THR A 10 -3.11 -1.05 -22.43
N ALA A 11 -1.93 -1.43 -22.93
CA ALA A 11 -0.94 -0.49 -23.44
C ALA A 11 -1.46 0.34 -24.64
N ASP A 12 -2.48 -0.14 -25.34
CA ASP A 12 -3.08 0.51 -26.52
C ASP A 12 -4.18 1.52 -26.17
N ASP A 13 -4.70 1.52 -24.93
CA ASP A 13 -5.82 2.38 -24.51
C ASP A 13 -5.41 3.86 -24.36
N PHE A 14 -4.11 4.14 -24.26
CA PHE A 14 -3.59 5.49 -24.09
C PHE A 14 -2.74 5.85 -25.30
N SER A 15 -2.97 7.05 -25.85
CA SER A 15 -2.11 7.64 -26.89
C SER A 15 -0.67 7.76 -26.41
N GLU A 16 0.27 8.17 -27.28
CA GLU A 16 1.71 8.28 -26.97
C GLU A 16 2.04 9.03 -25.65
N HIS A 17 1.09 9.79 -25.08
CA HIS A 17 1.24 10.47 -23.79
C HIS A 17 0.01 10.24 -22.89
N TRP A 18 0.28 9.85 -21.64
CA TRP A 18 -0.74 9.73 -20.61
C TRP A 18 -0.97 11.09 -19.95
N ASN A 19 -2.22 11.54 -19.91
CA ASN A 19 -2.56 12.70 -19.08
C ASN A 19 -2.70 12.28 -17.60
N LEU A 20 -2.78 13.25 -16.69
CA LEU A 20 -2.88 12.97 -15.26
C LEU A 20 -4.12 12.14 -14.89
N GLU A 21 -5.27 12.35 -15.53
CA GLU A 21 -6.48 11.56 -15.24
C GLU A 21 -6.29 10.09 -15.64
N ASP A 22 -5.65 9.84 -16.79
CA ASP A 22 -5.29 8.49 -17.25
C ASP A 22 -4.40 7.78 -16.21
N LYS A 23 -3.36 8.48 -15.72
CA LYS A 23 -2.45 7.97 -14.69
C LYS A 23 -3.20 7.63 -13.41
N ILE A 24 -4.11 8.50 -12.97
CA ILE A 24 -4.93 8.30 -11.77
C ILE A 24 -5.81 7.06 -11.93
N GLU A 25 -6.53 6.93 -13.05
CA GLU A 25 -7.43 5.79 -13.25
C GLU A 25 -6.69 4.47 -13.39
N VAL A 26 -5.55 4.44 -14.08
CA VAL A 26 -4.71 3.23 -14.16
C VAL A 26 -4.16 2.87 -12.79
N PHE A 27 -3.68 3.82 -12.01
CA PHE A 27 -3.20 3.55 -10.65
C PHE A 27 -4.31 2.98 -9.78
N ILE A 28 -5.49 3.61 -9.78
CA ILE A 28 -6.64 3.11 -9.02
C ILE A 28 -7.03 1.71 -9.46
N ASP A 29 -7.03 1.44 -10.77
CA ASP A 29 -7.38 0.14 -11.31
C ASP A 29 -6.38 -0.96 -10.92
N ARG A 30 -5.08 -0.66 -10.96
CA ARG A 30 -4.02 -1.57 -10.49
C ARG A 30 -4.22 -1.96 -9.03
N ILE A 31 -4.42 -0.98 -8.15
CA ILE A 31 -4.59 -1.26 -6.72
C ILE A 31 -5.91 -1.97 -6.46
N LYS A 32 -7.02 -1.55 -7.07
CA LYS A 32 -8.33 -2.17 -6.85
C LYS A 32 -8.44 -3.57 -7.41
N GLY A 33 -7.83 -3.86 -8.56
CA GLY A 33 -7.94 -5.19 -9.15
C GLY A 33 -6.81 -6.12 -8.75
N TRP A 34 -5.55 -5.75 -9.02
CA TRP A 34 -4.41 -6.66 -8.79
C TRP A 34 -4.05 -6.81 -7.32
N HIS A 35 -4.38 -5.82 -6.48
CA HIS A 35 -4.01 -5.83 -5.07
C HIS A 35 -5.19 -6.18 -4.17
N LEU A 36 -6.09 -5.21 -3.97
CA LEU A 36 -7.22 -5.36 -3.05
C LEU A 36 -8.29 -6.31 -3.60
N GLY A 37 -8.52 -6.33 -4.92
CA GLY A 37 -9.47 -7.22 -5.57
C GLY A 37 -9.09 -8.69 -5.38
N VAL A 38 -7.81 -9.02 -5.57
CA VAL A 38 -7.28 -10.36 -5.28
C VAL A 38 -7.44 -10.73 -3.81
N ALA A 39 -7.08 -9.83 -2.88
CA ALA A 39 -7.24 -10.06 -1.45
C ALA A 39 -8.72 -10.32 -1.07
N ASN A 40 -9.64 -9.52 -1.61
CA ASN A 40 -11.08 -9.68 -1.37
C ASN A 40 -11.63 -10.99 -1.93
N GLU A 41 -11.16 -11.45 -3.10
CA GLU A 41 -11.56 -12.75 -3.64
C GLU A 41 -11.04 -13.92 -2.80
N ILE A 42 -9.82 -13.81 -2.24
CA ILE A 42 -9.27 -14.79 -1.30
C ILE A 42 -10.13 -14.85 -0.01
N ILE A 43 -10.56 -13.69 0.49
CA ILE A 43 -11.44 -13.59 1.66
C ILE A 43 -12.80 -14.23 1.34
N LYS A 44 -13.41 -13.84 0.23
CA LYS A 44 -14.74 -14.32 -0.19
C LYS A 44 -14.79 -15.83 -0.38
N ARG A 45 -13.71 -16.44 -0.87
CA ARG A 45 -13.63 -17.88 -1.13
C ARG A 45 -13.28 -18.73 0.09
N ASP A 46 -13.02 -18.11 1.23
CA ASP A 46 -12.61 -18.79 2.47
C ASP A 46 -11.49 -19.81 2.31
N ILE A 47 -10.43 -19.40 1.58
CA ILE A 47 -9.29 -20.27 1.32
C ILE A 47 -8.56 -20.57 2.64
N GLN A 48 -8.37 -21.86 2.95
CA GLN A 48 -7.65 -22.30 4.13
C GLN A 48 -6.20 -21.79 4.11
N GLY A 49 -5.72 -21.23 5.24
CA GLY A 49 -4.36 -20.70 5.37
C GLY A 49 -4.11 -19.37 4.65
N ARG A 50 -5.17 -18.66 4.24
CA ARG A 50 -5.06 -17.40 3.48
C ARG A 50 -4.34 -16.26 4.18
N ASP A 51 -4.26 -16.27 5.51
CA ASP A 51 -3.80 -15.13 6.31
C ASP A 51 -2.40 -14.63 5.91
N LEU A 52 -1.49 -15.57 5.66
CA LEU A 52 -0.13 -15.25 5.22
C LEU A 52 -0.13 -14.60 3.83
N ALA A 53 -0.94 -15.12 2.91
CA ALA A 53 -1.05 -14.57 1.55
C ALA A 53 -1.68 -13.17 1.57
N LEU A 54 -2.73 -12.97 2.37
CA LEU A 54 -3.37 -11.66 2.56
C LEU A 54 -2.38 -10.64 3.10
N LEU A 55 -1.59 -11.00 4.12
CA LEU A 55 -0.54 -10.13 4.66
C LEU A 55 0.52 -9.78 3.61
N HIS A 56 0.98 -10.75 2.82
CA HIS A 56 1.95 -10.51 1.74
C HIS A 56 1.45 -9.51 0.71
N ILE A 57 0.18 -9.60 0.35
CA ILE A 57 -0.46 -8.63 -0.53
C ILE A 57 -0.39 -7.26 0.15
N VAL A 58 -1.06 -7.09 1.29
CA VAL A 58 -1.32 -5.75 1.82
C VAL A 58 -0.15 -5.07 2.55
N ALA A 59 0.86 -5.81 3.01
CA ALA A 59 1.98 -5.22 3.77
C ALA A 59 2.80 -4.20 2.96
N SER A 60 2.84 -4.38 1.64
CA SER A 60 3.53 -3.47 0.70
C SER A 60 2.85 -2.10 0.58
N PHE A 61 1.57 -2.01 0.93
CA PHE A 61 0.72 -0.86 0.70
C PHE A 61 1.21 0.39 1.43
N PHE A 62 1.65 0.27 2.68
CA PHE A 62 2.04 1.42 3.52
C PHE A 62 3.21 2.19 2.92
N GLU A 63 4.28 1.48 2.54
CA GLU A 63 5.45 2.13 1.94
C GLU A 63 5.08 2.77 0.59
N MET A 64 4.30 2.06 -0.23
CA MET A 64 3.84 2.54 -1.53
C MET A 64 2.99 3.82 -1.39
N ILE A 65 1.89 3.78 -0.64
CA ILE A 65 0.93 4.88 -0.57
C ILE A 65 1.58 6.16 -0.02
N SER A 66 2.49 6.03 0.93
CA SER A 66 3.28 7.13 1.46
C SER A 66 4.13 7.82 0.40
N LYS A 67 4.78 7.05 -0.47
CA LYS A 67 5.62 7.59 -1.56
C LYS A 67 4.79 8.31 -2.61
N TYR A 68 3.61 7.80 -2.95
CA TYR A 68 2.67 8.48 -3.85
C TYR A 68 2.08 9.74 -3.21
N ASN A 69 1.77 9.71 -1.92
CA ASN A 69 1.26 10.86 -1.19
C ASN A 69 2.29 12.01 -1.12
N SER A 70 3.58 11.70 -0.92
CA SER A 70 4.64 12.70 -0.80
C SER A 70 5.38 13.02 -2.10
N GLY A 71 5.15 12.25 -3.18
CA GLY A 71 5.87 12.39 -4.44
C GLY A 71 7.37 12.11 -4.34
N TYR A 72 7.75 11.17 -3.47
CA TYR A 72 9.16 10.84 -3.21
C TYR A 72 9.74 9.96 -4.32
N LEU A 73 10.90 10.35 -4.87
CA LEU A 73 11.55 9.69 -6.01
C LEU A 73 12.80 8.90 -5.63
N GLY A 74 13.30 9.03 -4.40
CA GLY A 74 14.55 8.41 -4.01
C GLY A 74 14.41 6.92 -3.66
N GLU A 75 15.57 6.33 -3.36
CA GLU A 75 15.69 5.00 -2.81
C GLU A 75 16.15 5.06 -1.34
N ARG A 76 16.08 3.92 -0.63
CA ARG A 76 16.68 3.74 0.72
C ARG A 76 16.01 4.44 1.90
N LYS A 77 14.73 4.82 1.77
CA LYS A 77 13.90 5.34 2.88
C LYS A 77 12.67 4.47 3.22
N SER A 78 12.79 3.15 3.01
CA SER A 78 11.66 2.22 3.19
C SER A 78 11.03 2.28 4.58
N LYS A 79 11.83 2.30 5.65
CA LYS A 79 11.31 2.40 7.03
C LYS A 79 10.55 3.71 7.26
N GLU A 80 11.11 4.83 6.80
CA GLU A 80 10.50 6.16 6.95
C GLU A 80 9.15 6.22 6.23
N HIS A 81 9.10 5.75 4.98
CA HIS A 81 7.87 5.76 4.20
C HIS A 81 6.85 4.75 4.70
N PHE A 82 7.27 3.57 5.16
CA PHE A 82 6.40 2.61 5.81
C PHE A 82 5.72 3.23 7.03
N ARG A 83 6.49 3.87 7.93
CA ARG A 83 5.95 4.57 9.11
C ARG A 83 4.91 5.63 8.71
N LYS A 84 5.26 6.52 7.77
CA LYS A 84 4.33 7.53 7.26
C LYS A 84 3.06 6.90 6.68
N GLY A 85 3.21 5.78 5.96
CA GLY A 85 2.10 5.03 5.39
C GLY A 85 1.17 4.44 6.43
N VAL A 86 1.72 3.85 7.51
CA VAL A 86 0.92 3.35 8.63
C VAL A 86 0.09 4.49 9.22
N SER A 87 0.68 5.67 9.47
CA SER A 87 -0.05 6.84 9.97
C SER A 87 -1.13 7.36 9.00
N LEU A 88 -0.92 7.24 7.69
CA LEU A 88 -1.92 7.63 6.68
C LEU A 88 -3.13 6.68 6.66
N VAL A 89 -2.90 5.39 6.89
CA VAL A 89 -3.95 4.36 6.87
C VAL A 89 -4.65 4.25 8.22
N PHE A 90 -3.91 4.36 9.32
CA PHE A 90 -4.43 4.26 10.66
C PHE A 90 -4.11 5.54 11.44
N PRO A 91 -4.83 6.64 11.17
CA PRO A 91 -4.56 7.94 11.79
C PRO A 91 -4.85 7.95 13.30
N ASP A 92 -5.67 7.02 13.78
CA ASP A 92 -6.03 6.89 15.18
C ASP A 92 -4.94 6.18 16.01
N ILE A 93 -3.83 5.79 15.38
CA ILE A 93 -2.67 5.22 16.08
C ILE A 93 -1.84 6.38 16.63
N GLU A 94 -1.84 6.49 17.96
CA GLU A 94 -1.18 7.56 18.71
C GLU A 94 0.30 7.76 18.32
N PRO A 95 0.82 8.99 18.29
CA PRO A 95 2.22 9.28 17.97
C PRO A 95 3.25 8.58 18.86
N SER A 96 2.86 8.19 20.08
CA SER A 96 3.69 7.40 21.01
C SER A 96 3.81 5.92 20.63
N ALA A 97 3.08 5.44 19.62
CA ALA A 97 3.10 4.06 19.13
C ALA A 97 4.35 3.72 18.30
N GLU A 98 5.50 4.32 18.60
CA GLU A 98 6.73 4.10 17.85
C GLU A 98 7.19 2.64 17.95
N ASP A 99 7.05 2.03 19.13
CA ASP A 99 7.35 0.61 19.34
C ASP A 99 6.46 -0.28 18.48
N PHE A 100 5.17 0.03 18.42
CA PHE A 100 4.23 -0.69 17.55
C PHE A 100 4.61 -0.59 16.06
N ILE A 101 4.90 0.61 15.57
CA ILE A 101 5.28 0.81 14.15
C ILE A 101 6.60 0.09 13.85
N ASN A 102 7.55 0.12 14.79
CA ASN A 102 8.81 -0.62 14.67
C ASN A 102 8.58 -2.14 14.65
N ALA A 103 7.70 -2.65 15.52
CA ALA A 103 7.31 -4.05 15.56
C ALA A 103 6.65 -4.47 14.24
N LEU A 104 5.73 -3.67 13.71
CA LEU A 104 5.12 -3.88 12.40
C LEU A 104 6.15 -3.96 11.28
N TYR A 105 7.06 -2.99 11.22
CA TYR A 105 8.08 -2.94 10.17
C TYR A 105 9.03 -4.15 10.25
N LYS A 106 9.46 -4.51 11.45
CA LYS A 106 10.39 -5.63 11.67
C LYS A 106 9.73 -6.99 11.45
N ASN A 107 8.57 -7.21 12.07
CA ASN A 107 7.98 -8.54 12.17
C ASN A 107 7.01 -8.84 11.02
N ILE A 108 6.32 -7.84 10.47
CA ILE A 108 5.44 -8.05 9.31
C ILE A 108 6.21 -7.73 8.04
N ARG A 109 6.56 -6.48 7.79
CA ARG A 109 7.18 -6.09 6.51
C ARG A 109 8.49 -6.85 6.26
N ASN A 110 9.49 -6.68 7.11
CA ASN A 110 10.79 -7.33 6.90
C ASN A 110 10.70 -8.86 7.01
N GLY A 111 9.88 -9.37 7.94
CA GLY A 111 9.62 -10.81 8.05
C GLY A 111 9.14 -11.40 6.72
N LEU A 112 8.04 -10.88 6.19
CA LEU A 112 7.46 -11.35 4.94
C LEU A 112 8.47 -11.26 3.78
N TYR A 113 9.18 -10.13 3.65
CA TYR A 113 10.08 -9.92 2.50
C TYR A 113 11.41 -10.67 2.56
N HIS A 114 11.98 -10.89 3.75
CA HIS A 114 13.33 -11.46 3.89
C HIS A 114 13.35 -12.93 4.30
N ILE A 115 12.31 -13.40 5.01
CA ILE A 115 12.25 -14.79 5.51
C ILE A 115 10.99 -15.53 5.07
N GLY A 116 10.09 -14.89 4.32
CA GLY A 116 8.86 -15.51 3.81
C GLY A 116 7.80 -15.80 4.87
N ARG A 117 7.92 -15.22 6.07
CA ARG A 117 6.95 -15.37 7.16
C ARG A 117 6.98 -14.19 8.14
N PRO A 118 5.88 -13.93 8.87
CA PRO A 118 5.91 -12.99 9.97
C PRO A 118 6.90 -13.38 11.07
N GLY A 119 7.27 -12.40 11.89
CA GLY A 119 8.02 -12.60 13.12
C GLY A 119 7.27 -13.53 14.09
N PRO A 120 7.99 -14.19 15.02
CA PRO A 120 7.40 -15.17 15.94
C PRO A 120 6.34 -14.60 16.89
N ASN A 121 6.27 -13.28 17.02
CA ASN A 121 5.36 -12.52 17.86
C ASN A 121 4.11 -12.00 17.13
N VAL A 122 3.88 -12.42 15.87
CA VAL A 122 2.69 -12.06 15.10
C VAL A 122 1.68 -13.19 15.19
N ILE A 123 0.49 -12.89 15.70
CA ILE A 123 -0.60 -13.84 15.91
C ILE A 123 -1.79 -13.43 15.04
N PHE A 124 -2.34 -14.39 14.32
CA PHE A 124 -3.59 -14.22 13.58
C PHE A 124 -4.77 -14.46 14.51
N ASP A 125 -5.61 -13.44 14.69
CA ASP A 125 -6.81 -13.51 15.50
C ASP A 125 -8.01 -12.94 14.73
N LYS A 126 -8.91 -13.83 14.31
CA LYS A 126 -10.12 -13.46 13.57
C LYS A 126 -11.16 -12.77 14.45
N ASN A 127 -11.07 -12.91 15.77
CA ASN A 127 -12.01 -12.34 16.72
C ASN A 127 -11.56 -10.99 17.27
N LEU A 128 -10.43 -10.46 16.79
CA LEU A 128 -9.95 -9.14 17.16
C LEU A 128 -11.03 -8.09 16.80
N PRO A 129 -11.42 -7.19 17.74
CA PRO A 129 -12.42 -6.16 17.46
C PRO A 129 -12.02 -5.12 16.40
N GLY A 130 -10.74 -5.10 16.01
CA GLY A 130 -10.18 -4.23 15.00
C GLY A 130 -9.16 -4.96 14.12
N SER A 131 -8.60 -4.25 13.14
CA SER A 131 -7.70 -4.86 12.16
C SER A 131 -6.35 -5.28 12.73
N ILE A 132 -5.86 -4.56 13.73
CA ILE A 132 -4.56 -4.79 14.34
C ILE A 132 -4.54 -4.34 15.79
N GLY A 133 -3.84 -5.09 16.63
CA GLY A 133 -3.60 -4.79 18.03
C GLY A 133 -2.14 -4.98 18.39
N TYR A 134 -1.68 -4.27 19.42
CA TYR A 134 -0.32 -4.37 19.94
C TYR A 134 -0.35 -4.46 21.45
N ASN A 135 0.25 -5.53 21.97
CA ASN A 135 0.56 -5.66 23.38
C ASN A 135 2.05 -5.31 23.55
N SER A 136 2.32 -4.14 24.14
CA SER A 136 3.69 -3.65 24.35
C SER A 136 4.43 -4.40 25.45
N GLU A 137 3.73 -5.00 26.42
CA GLU A 137 4.37 -5.75 27.52
C GLU A 137 5.00 -7.05 27.00
N GLU A 138 4.32 -7.70 26.05
CA GLU A 138 4.73 -8.99 25.46
C GLU A 138 5.37 -8.85 24.06
N ASP A 139 5.56 -7.60 23.58
CA ASP A 139 5.96 -7.28 22.19
C ASP A 139 5.17 -8.11 21.16
N MET A 140 3.84 -8.15 21.29
CA MET A 140 2.99 -9.03 20.50
C MET A 140 2.08 -8.27 19.56
N ILE A 141 2.02 -8.69 18.30
CA ILE A 141 1.15 -8.11 17.27
C ILE A 141 0.00 -9.08 16.99
N LEU A 142 -1.23 -8.63 17.23
CA LEU A 142 -2.45 -9.34 16.88
C LEU A 142 -2.98 -8.79 15.57
N VAL A 143 -3.31 -9.65 14.60
CA VAL A 143 -3.81 -9.23 13.29
C VAL A 143 -5.07 -9.98 12.92
N SER A 144 -6.12 -9.24 12.59
CA SER A 144 -7.28 -9.75 11.85
C SER A 144 -7.09 -9.42 10.38
N THR A 145 -6.66 -10.39 9.57
CA THR A 145 -6.26 -10.15 8.17
C THR A 145 -7.41 -9.65 7.31
N ASP A 146 -8.62 -10.17 7.52
CA ASP A 146 -9.83 -9.72 6.83
C ASP A 146 -10.11 -8.23 7.11
N GLN A 147 -10.16 -7.86 8.40
CA GLN A 147 -10.38 -6.46 8.80
C GLN A 147 -9.22 -5.55 8.40
N PHE A 148 -8.00 -6.08 8.32
CA PHE A 148 -6.83 -5.34 7.84
C PHE A 148 -6.93 -5.01 6.35
N VAL A 149 -7.38 -5.96 5.52
CA VAL A 149 -7.68 -5.72 4.10
C VAL A 149 -8.83 -4.72 3.95
N GLU A 150 -9.88 -4.84 4.75
CA GLU A 150 -11.01 -3.91 4.75
C GLU A 150 -10.58 -2.47 5.12
N GLY A 151 -9.83 -2.32 6.20
CA GLY A 151 -9.32 -1.02 6.66
C GLY A 151 -8.45 -0.33 5.60
N ILE A 152 -7.56 -1.09 4.95
CA ILE A 152 -6.74 -0.58 3.84
C ILE A 152 -7.62 -0.19 2.65
N SER A 153 -8.64 -0.98 2.33
CA SER A 153 -9.56 -0.69 1.21
C SER A 153 -10.31 0.62 1.43
N LEU A 154 -10.86 0.84 2.62
CA LEU A 154 -11.55 2.09 3.00
C LEU A 154 -10.65 3.33 2.89
N ARG A 155 -9.38 3.19 3.30
CA ARG A 155 -8.40 4.27 3.26
C ARG A 155 -7.94 4.54 1.83
N PHE A 156 -7.74 3.50 1.04
CA PHE A 156 -7.45 3.64 -0.38
C PHE A 156 -8.58 4.34 -1.13
N ASP A 157 -9.84 4.02 -0.85
CA ASP A 157 -10.98 4.69 -1.47
C ASP A 157 -11.04 6.18 -1.14
N SER A 158 -10.62 6.55 0.07
CA SER A 158 -10.52 7.95 0.47
C SER A 158 -9.37 8.66 -0.26
N TYR A 159 -8.23 8.01 -0.40
CA TYR A 159 -7.10 8.51 -1.21
C TYR A 159 -7.46 8.66 -2.69
N ALA A 160 -8.14 7.67 -3.27
CA ALA A 160 -8.60 7.70 -4.66
C ALA A 160 -9.59 8.85 -4.93
N ARG A 161 -10.54 9.08 -4.01
CA ARG A 161 -11.43 10.25 -4.07
C ARG A 161 -10.65 11.56 -3.98
N ALA A 162 -9.64 11.63 -3.11
CA ALA A 162 -8.80 12.81 -2.98
C ALA A 162 -7.97 13.07 -4.26
N LEU A 163 -7.45 12.04 -4.93
CA LEU A 163 -6.74 12.18 -6.21
C LEU A 163 -7.66 12.70 -7.33
N ARG A 164 -8.89 12.21 -7.41
CA ARG A 164 -9.86 12.66 -8.41
C ARG A 164 -10.36 14.09 -8.21
N ASN A 165 -10.18 14.65 -7.01
CA ASN A 165 -10.53 16.04 -6.74
C ASN A 165 -9.45 16.98 -7.27
N SER A 166 -9.74 17.71 -8.34
CA SER A 166 -8.82 18.67 -8.98
C SER A 166 -8.37 19.81 -8.05
N ALA A 167 -9.10 20.09 -6.96
CA ALA A 167 -8.69 21.05 -5.95
C ALA A 167 -7.47 20.59 -5.11
N ASN A 168 -7.19 19.28 -5.07
CA ASN A 168 -6.05 18.72 -4.32
C ASN A 168 -4.76 18.77 -5.14
N THR A 169 -4.35 19.99 -5.52
CA THR A 169 -3.25 20.24 -6.46
C THR A 169 -1.92 19.65 -6.01
N GLU A 170 -1.55 19.80 -4.73
CA GLU A 170 -0.29 19.26 -4.19
C GLU A 170 -0.27 17.72 -4.22
N LEU A 171 -1.33 17.09 -3.71
CA LEU A 171 -1.45 15.63 -3.72
C LEU A 171 -1.36 15.07 -5.14
N ARG A 172 -2.06 15.70 -6.08
CA ARG A 172 -2.08 15.30 -7.49
C ARG A 172 -0.71 15.48 -8.16
N SER A 173 -0.01 16.58 -7.88
CA SER A 173 1.37 16.81 -8.35
C SER A 173 2.35 15.78 -7.78
N ASN A 174 2.25 15.47 -6.49
CA ASN A 174 3.06 14.46 -5.83
C ASN A 174 2.81 13.06 -6.42
N PHE A 175 1.55 12.71 -6.61
CA PHE A 175 1.15 11.47 -7.27
C PHE A 175 1.74 11.36 -8.66
N GLU A 176 1.57 12.38 -9.50
CA GLU A 176 2.04 12.36 -10.89
C GLU A 176 3.56 12.16 -10.96
N ARG A 177 4.30 12.91 -10.15
CA ARG A 177 5.75 12.80 -10.07
C ARG A 177 6.20 11.38 -9.72
N ARG A 178 5.55 10.78 -8.72
CA ARG A 178 5.85 9.40 -8.30
C ARG A 178 5.46 8.39 -9.36
N PHE A 179 4.28 8.55 -9.97
CA PHE A 179 3.78 7.67 -11.01
C PHE A 179 4.72 7.66 -12.22
N ASP A 180 5.16 8.84 -12.67
CA ASP A 180 6.06 8.98 -13.80
C ASP A 180 7.43 8.37 -13.52
N PHE A 181 7.91 8.46 -12.27
CA PHE A 181 9.13 7.78 -11.85
C PHE A 181 9.00 6.25 -11.90
N ASP A 182 7.96 5.69 -11.28
CA ASP A 182 7.76 4.23 -11.22
C ASP A 182 7.48 3.61 -12.61
N ASN A 183 6.93 4.40 -13.54
CA ASN A 183 6.62 3.95 -14.90
C ASN A 183 7.65 4.41 -15.95
N ASN A 184 8.79 4.97 -15.54
CA ASN A 184 9.86 5.47 -16.42
C ASN A 184 9.42 6.55 -17.44
N LEU A 185 8.34 7.27 -17.15
CA LEU A 185 7.81 8.38 -17.97
C LEU A 185 8.52 9.70 -17.67
N ALA A 186 9.26 9.79 -16.56
CA ALA A 186 10.01 10.99 -16.19
C ALA A 186 11.20 11.26 -17.16
N PRO A 187 11.48 12.53 -17.49
CA PRO A 187 12.65 12.93 -18.26
C PRO A 187 13.96 12.39 -17.66
N ARG A 188 14.91 11.96 -18.51
CA ARG A 188 16.15 11.28 -18.08
C ARG A 188 17.00 12.09 -17.09
N GLU A 189 16.90 13.42 -17.10
CA GLU A 189 17.67 14.34 -16.25
C GLU A 189 17.32 14.24 -14.75
N ASN A 190 16.10 13.80 -14.40
CA ASN A 190 15.65 13.68 -13.00
C ASN A 190 16.07 12.36 -12.32
N ARG A 191 16.77 11.46 -13.03
CA ARG A 191 17.14 10.13 -12.51
C ARG A 191 18.49 10.10 -11.78
N GLY A 192 19.22 11.23 -11.76
CA GLY A 192 20.61 11.33 -11.32
C GLY A 192 20.84 11.78 -9.87
N GLN A 193 19.80 12.01 -9.07
CA GLN A 193 19.96 12.33 -7.65
C GLN A 193 19.62 11.09 -6.81
N GLN A 194 20.58 10.16 -6.76
CA GLN A 194 20.57 8.93 -5.93
C GLN A 194 21.23 9.17 -4.58
#